data_AF-A1ZLL8-F1
#
_entry.id   AF-A1ZLL8-F1
#
_cell.length_a   1.000
_cell.length_b   1.000
_cell.length_c   1.000
_cell.angle_alpha   90.00
_cell.angle_beta   90.00
_cell.angle_gamma   90.00
#
_symmetry.space_group_name_H-M   'P 1'
#
loop_
_entity.id
_entity.type
_entity.pdbx_description
1 polymer ?
#
loop_
_entity_poly.entity_id
_entity_poly.type
_entity_poly.pdbx_seq_one_letter_code
_entity_poly.pdbx_strand_id
1 'polypeptide(L)'
;MPDQIMKTQNEGANTQNKSKSQVVHNQTIKTNQTPHKAKRGAVIQRKTTPSKTEKWTFSQFEKAYNTPVDQSELTTEEKKYFEEYEKRAQVYLDRAGSKWGGKTKITGSMFANAARWSYLHYGKDMSKVVPVEFALAQAQFESHLGMTGRSASKNPFNIGEYNNSTASFVSKVKDGDMGVAMYYHLMAEDYLSARTSDELLENFVNERGSRYQVDDGGVSDKSYEADVKKQMGFIGRYADKNGAKFTTTTPDKKTTTAKKTTSNPVETVYKKYSSGKIDMIALGTALVPLAKSHASHILQVFDKLPWLHRDNLAYVMTNHGGSALASFDKKVLQRISDELDAVPWISRTYTATQIQKKKVDALLGGQKKQPSSKKGIVTASSLNVRKGAGANFGKNGKAIKNGAEITILETKNGWHRIGDHRWVSAKYVSLVKTEEKDKNTKGKSSVPTSTNFKASEFDCHDGTAVPPEYYPNVQNLMKQLEILRTEMGASIAINSSYRTPSHNKAVGGKANSQHLYAKAADIVVKGYTPKQVHTKIEALTKAGKMTQGGLGLYKTFVHYDIRGTKARWDLS
;
A
#
# COMPACT_ATOMS: atom_id res chain seq x y z
N MET A 1 62.09 -34.67 -16.52
CA MET A 1 63.17 -34.12 -15.66
C MET A 1 63.01 -32.61 -15.59
N PRO A 2 63.30 -31.99 -14.43
CA PRO A 2 62.63 -30.79 -13.92
C PRO A 2 63.51 -29.52 -13.98
N ASP A 3 62.97 -28.44 -13.42
CA ASP A 3 63.61 -27.27 -12.75
C ASP A 3 62.98 -25.95 -13.25
N GLN A 4 62.03 -25.30 -12.56
CA GLN A 4 62.13 -24.46 -11.34
C GLN A 4 63.44 -23.62 -11.29
N ILE A 5 63.46 -22.29 -11.12
CA ILE A 5 63.34 -21.57 -9.84
C ILE A 5 63.58 -20.05 -10.07
N MET A 6 62.74 -19.22 -9.42
CA MET A 6 62.91 -17.90 -8.76
C MET A 6 63.64 -16.65 -9.33
N LYS A 7 62.89 -15.52 -9.19
CA LYS A 7 63.15 -14.22 -8.50
C LYS A 7 64.41 -13.39 -8.78
N THR A 8 64.19 -12.08 -8.98
CA THR A 8 64.69 -10.90 -8.19
C THR A 8 64.13 -9.60 -8.83
N GLN A 9 63.29 -8.79 -8.17
CA GLN A 9 63.60 -7.61 -7.31
C GLN A 9 64.63 -6.60 -7.85
N ASN A 10 64.19 -5.37 -8.17
CA ASN A 10 64.54 -4.06 -7.54
C ASN A 10 64.09 -2.89 -8.45
N GLU A 11 63.23 -1.98 -7.95
CA GLU A 11 63.56 -0.64 -7.39
C GLU A 11 64.01 0.40 -8.44
N GLY A 12 63.34 1.56 -8.44
CA GLY A 12 63.74 2.69 -9.28
C GLY A 12 62.73 3.85 -9.28
N ALA A 13 62.93 4.79 -8.36
CA ALA A 13 62.22 6.05 -8.19
C ALA A 13 62.28 6.95 -9.46
N ASN A 14 61.16 7.59 -9.83
CA ASN A 14 60.90 9.04 -9.68
C ASN A 14 61.66 9.96 -10.66
N THR A 15 60.96 10.65 -11.57
CA THR A 15 60.90 12.14 -11.67
C THR A 15 60.03 12.63 -12.83
N GLN A 16 59.16 13.59 -12.48
CA GLN A 16 58.68 14.80 -13.20
C GLN A 16 59.26 15.06 -14.63
N ASN A 17 58.54 15.63 -15.60
CA ASN A 17 57.81 16.90 -15.51
C ASN A 17 57.09 17.26 -16.83
N LYS A 18 56.05 18.11 -16.70
CA LYS A 18 55.62 19.22 -17.59
C LYS A 18 54.72 19.00 -18.81
N SER A 19 53.55 19.67 -18.69
CA SER A 19 52.97 20.65 -19.66
C SER A 19 52.24 20.06 -20.88
N LYS A 20 51.02 20.47 -21.28
CA LYS A 20 50.19 21.65 -21.03
C LYS A 20 48.79 21.43 -21.66
N SER A 21 47.86 22.30 -21.30
CA SER A 21 46.68 22.76 -22.07
C SER A 21 45.35 22.04 -21.92
N GLN A 22 44.51 22.67 -21.06
CA GLN A 22 43.17 23.21 -21.33
C GLN A 22 42.28 22.51 -22.37
N VAL A 23 41.04 22.17 -21.98
CA VAL A 23 39.82 22.98 -22.26
C VAL A 23 38.58 22.27 -21.67
N VAL A 24 37.85 23.01 -20.84
CA VAL A 24 36.40 23.01 -20.54
C VAL A 24 35.54 21.85 -21.07
N HIS A 25 34.86 21.10 -20.18
CA HIS A 25 33.49 20.60 -20.44
C HIS A 25 32.67 20.30 -19.18
N ASN A 26 31.45 20.84 -19.21
CA ASN A 26 30.26 20.61 -18.37
C ASN A 26 30.24 19.38 -17.46
N GLN A 27 30.08 19.62 -16.16
CA GLN A 27 29.57 18.62 -15.21
C GLN A 27 28.08 18.36 -15.48
N THR A 28 27.79 17.35 -16.29
CA THR A 28 26.46 16.72 -16.31
C THR A 28 26.39 15.72 -15.16
N ILE A 29 25.69 16.09 -14.09
CA ILE A 29 25.35 15.19 -12.98
C ILE A 29 24.47 14.06 -13.53
N LYS A 30 25.07 12.91 -13.85
CA LYS A 30 24.35 11.65 -14.07
C LYS A 30 23.95 11.08 -12.70
N THR A 31 22.72 11.33 -12.27
CA THR A 31 22.10 10.60 -11.17
C THR A 31 21.74 9.18 -11.65
N ASN A 32 22.70 8.26 -11.57
CA ASN A 32 22.40 6.82 -11.58
C ASN A 32 21.69 6.48 -10.26
N GLN A 33 20.36 6.55 -10.25
CA GLN A 33 19.56 5.93 -9.19
C GLN A 33 19.70 4.42 -9.31
N THR A 34 20.69 3.88 -8.63
CA THR A 34 20.74 2.47 -8.26
C THR A 34 19.57 2.23 -7.30
N PRO A 35 18.73 1.19 -7.48
CA PRO A 35 17.71 0.85 -6.51
C PRO A 35 18.36 0.70 -5.13
N HIS A 36 17.84 1.38 -4.12
CA HIS A 36 18.26 1.19 -2.74
C HIS A 36 18.20 -0.31 -2.41
N LYS A 37 19.35 -0.91 -2.10
CA LYS A 37 19.45 -2.29 -1.63
C LYS A 37 18.64 -2.42 -0.34
N ALA A 38 17.53 -3.16 -0.38
CA ALA A 38 16.96 -3.75 0.82
C ALA A 38 18.04 -4.62 1.47
N LYS A 39 18.19 -4.53 2.80
CA LYS A 39 19.11 -5.41 3.54
C LYS A 39 18.59 -6.84 3.40
N ARG A 40 19.46 -7.74 2.92
CA ARG A 40 19.16 -9.15 2.66
C ARG A 40 18.73 -9.84 3.96
N GLY A 41 17.49 -10.33 4.01
CA GLY A 41 16.96 -11.21 5.04
C GLY A 41 16.80 -12.64 4.50
N ALA A 42 16.99 -13.62 5.36
CA ALA A 42 17.06 -15.04 5.03
C ALA A 42 15.73 -15.75 4.79
N VAL A 43 15.74 -16.77 3.93
CA VAL A 43 14.65 -17.75 3.85
C VAL A 43 14.63 -18.62 5.11
N ILE A 44 13.70 -18.37 6.04
CA ILE A 44 13.41 -19.24 7.21
C ILE A 44 12.05 -19.92 7.03
N GLN A 45 12.01 -21.12 6.46
CA GLN A 45 10.80 -21.95 6.58
C GLN A 45 10.83 -22.71 7.91
N ARG A 46 9.89 -22.42 8.81
CA ARG A 46 9.73 -23.21 10.05
C ARG A 46 9.21 -24.61 9.69
N LYS A 47 9.79 -25.64 10.32
CA LYS A 47 9.17 -26.96 10.45
C LYS A 47 7.93 -26.83 11.33
N THR A 48 6.75 -26.68 10.75
CA THR A 48 5.49 -26.90 11.47
C THR A 48 4.64 -27.92 10.70
N THR A 49 4.06 -28.84 11.47
CA THR A 49 3.39 -30.09 11.10
C THR A 49 2.41 -29.96 9.92
N PRO A 50 2.35 -30.93 8.99
CA PRO A 50 1.60 -30.81 7.73
C PRO A 50 0.07 -30.81 7.90
N SER A 51 -0.62 -30.07 7.01
CA SER A 51 -2.07 -30.17 6.73
C SER A 51 -2.35 -31.27 5.69
N LYS A 52 -3.61 -31.75 5.64
CA LYS A 52 -4.15 -33.03 5.13
C LYS A 52 -4.07 -33.36 3.62
N THR A 53 -3.27 -32.67 2.81
CA THR A 53 -2.99 -33.08 1.42
C THR A 53 -1.49 -33.31 1.25
N GLU A 54 -1.13 -34.51 0.78
CA GLU A 54 0.27 -34.95 0.70
C GLU A 54 1.00 -34.12 -0.37
N LYS A 55 2.05 -33.38 0.04
CA LYS A 55 2.92 -32.67 -0.90
C LYS A 55 3.58 -33.67 -1.83
N TRP A 56 3.72 -33.31 -3.10
CA TRP A 56 4.62 -34.00 -3.99
C TRP A 56 6.03 -34.04 -3.39
N THR A 57 6.57 -35.25 -3.24
CA THR A 57 7.98 -35.48 -3.01
C THR A 57 8.77 -35.04 -4.24
N PHE A 58 10.05 -34.71 -4.06
CA PHE A 58 10.92 -34.42 -5.19
C PHE A 58 10.94 -35.55 -6.21
N SER A 59 10.85 -36.81 -5.77
CA SER A 59 10.80 -37.97 -6.67
C SER A 59 9.53 -38.01 -7.52
N GLN A 60 8.38 -37.57 -6.99
CA GLN A 60 7.16 -37.42 -7.79
C GLN A 60 7.31 -36.30 -8.81
N PHE A 61 7.87 -35.14 -8.41
CA PHE A 61 8.15 -34.03 -9.33
C PHE A 61 9.12 -34.46 -10.44
N GLU A 62 10.25 -35.08 -10.08
CA GLU A 62 11.24 -35.55 -11.03
C GLU A 62 10.63 -36.56 -12.00
N LYS A 63 9.81 -37.49 -11.53
CA LYS A 63 9.10 -38.43 -12.40
C LYS A 63 8.21 -37.70 -13.40
N ALA A 64 7.39 -36.75 -12.96
CA ALA A 64 6.49 -36.02 -13.86
C ALA A 64 7.21 -35.06 -14.80
N TYR A 65 8.30 -34.43 -14.36
CA TYR A 65 9.12 -33.55 -15.20
C TYR A 65 9.78 -34.33 -16.35
N ASN A 66 10.23 -35.56 -16.07
CA ASN A 66 10.82 -36.43 -17.10
C ASN A 66 9.77 -37.13 -17.98
N THR A 67 8.49 -37.08 -17.63
CA THR A 67 7.41 -37.58 -18.49
C THR A 67 7.16 -36.55 -19.61
N PRO A 68 7.34 -36.90 -20.89
CA PRO A 68 7.05 -35.99 -21.99
C PRO A 68 5.57 -35.58 -21.97
N VAL A 69 5.31 -34.29 -22.09
CA VAL A 69 3.97 -33.76 -22.34
C VAL A 69 3.75 -33.64 -23.84
N ASP A 70 2.61 -34.11 -24.34
CA ASP A 70 2.28 -34.02 -25.76
C ASP A 70 1.94 -32.58 -26.14
N GLN A 71 2.88 -31.91 -26.82
CA GLN A 71 2.72 -30.54 -27.28
C GLN A 71 1.85 -30.42 -28.54
N SER A 72 1.54 -31.56 -29.21
CA SER A 72 0.61 -31.58 -30.33
C SER A 72 -0.80 -31.19 -29.92
N GLU A 73 -1.12 -31.36 -28.63
CA GLU A 73 -2.39 -30.97 -28.04
C GLU A 73 -2.59 -29.45 -27.93
N LEU A 74 -1.55 -28.64 -28.13
CA LEU A 74 -1.66 -27.18 -28.02
C LEU A 74 -2.31 -26.57 -29.25
N THR A 75 -3.28 -25.69 -29.02
CA THR A 75 -3.88 -24.85 -30.07
C THR A 75 -2.86 -23.86 -30.64
N THR A 76 -3.15 -23.28 -31.81
CA THR A 76 -2.30 -22.23 -32.40
C THR A 76 -2.18 -21.02 -31.47
N GLU A 77 -3.28 -20.64 -30.80
CA GLU A 77 -3.31 -19.57 -29.83
C GLU A 77 -2.47 -19.89 -28.58
N GLU A 78 -2.51 -21.13 -28.10
CA GLU A 78 -1.68 -21.59 -26.98
C GLU A 78 -0.20 -21.56 -27.30
N LYS A 79 0.18 -22.08 -28.48
CA LYS A 79 1.57 -22.03 -28.96
C LYS A 79 2.06 -20.59 -29.01
N LYS A 80 1.26 -19.70 -29.62
CA LYS A 80 1.57 -18.27 -29.71
C LYS A 80 1.65 -17.60 -28.35
N TYR A 81 0.81 -17.97 -27.38
CA TYR A 81 0.90 -17.44 -26.01
C TYR A 81 2.25 -17.78 -25.37
N PHE A 82 2.71 -19.03 -25.47
CA PHE A 82 4.00 -19.44 -24.90
C PHE A 82 5.20 -18.87 -25.67
N GLU A 83 5.08 -18.63 -26.98
CA GLU A 83 6.08 -17.87 -27.76
C GLU A 83 6.18 -16.42 -27.29
N GLU A 84 5.04 -15.76 -27.04
CA GLU A 84 5.00 -14.39 -26.49
C GLU A 84 5.56 -14.35 -25.06
N TYR A 85 5.29 -15.38 -24.27
CA TYR A 85 5.83 -15.58 -22.93
C TYR A 85 7.37 -15.68 -22.96
N GLU A 86 7.91 -16.51 -23.85
CA GLU A 86 9.35 -16.65 -24.08
C GLU A 86 9.99 -15.33 -24.48
N LYS A 87 9.45 -14.68 -25.52
CA LYS A 87 9.96 -13.41 -26.03
C LYS A 87 10.01 -12.35 -24.94
N ARG A 88 8.97 -12.30 -24.11
CA ARG A 88 8.85 -11.35 -23.00
C ARG A 88 9.88 -11.62 -21.92
N ALA A 89 10.11 -12.89 -21.58
CA ALA A 89 11.17 -13.26 -20.68
C ALA A 89 12.54 -12.84 -21.22
N GLN A 90 12.82 -13.20 -22.48
CA GLN A 90 14.12 -12.94 -23.11
C GLN A 90 14.43 -11.45 -23.20
N VAL A 91 13.47 -10.61 -23.62
CA VAL A 91 13.65 -9.15 -23.66
C VAL A 91 14.04 -8.58 -22.30
N TYR A 92 13.44 -9.08 -21.21
CA TYR A 92 13.82 -8.63 -19.87
C TYR A 92 15.23 -9.08 -19.47
N LEU A 93 15.59 -10.32 -19.78
CA LEU A 93 16.91 -10.88 -19.51
C LEU A 93 18.00 -10.14 -20.30
N ASP A 94 17.73 -9.75 -21.54
CA ASP A 94 18.66 -9.00 -22.40
C ASP A 94 18.92 -7.58 -21.89
N ARG A 95 18.02 -7.03 -21.05
CA ARG A 95 18.08 -5.64 -20.56
C ARG A 95 19.43 -5.23 -19.97
N ALA A 96 20.10 -6.12 -19.24
CA ALA A 96 21.42 -5.78 -18.68
C ALA A 96 22.60 -6.42 -19.41
N GLY A 97 22.37 -7.05 -20.57
CA GLY A 97 23.40 -7.65 -21.40
C GLY A 97 24.31 -8.57 -20.58
N SER A 98 25.62 -8.32 -20.62
CA SER A 98 26.62 -9.09 -19.87
C SER A 98 26.52 -8.98 -18.34
N LYS A 99 25.77 -8.01 -17.81
CA LYS A 99 25.64 -7.81 -16.34
C LYS A 99 24.81 -8.89 -15.65
N TRP A 100 23.99 -9.65 -16.39
CA TRP A 100 23.23 -10.78 -15.88
C TRP A 100 23.89 -12.13 -16.16
N GLY A 101 25.20 -12.17 -16.41
CA GLY A 101 25.99 -13.40 -16.65
C GLY A 101 26.15 -14.27 -15.40
N GLY A 102 25.04 -14.73 -14.83
CA GLY A 102 24.98 -15.59 -13.66
C GLY A 102 25.51 -16.99 -13.90
N LYS A 103 25.60 -17.78 -12.81
CA LYS A 103 26.07 -19.16 -12.87
C LYS A 103 25.06 -20.05 -13.60
N THR A 104 23.76 -19.78 -13.44
CA THR A 104 22.74 -20.34 -14.34
C THR A 104 22.63 -19.43 -15.56
N LYS A 105 22.79 -19.99 -16.75
CA LYS A 105 22.47 -19.29 -18.00
C LYS A 105 20.96 -19.31 -18.23
N ILE A 106 20.22 -18.51 -17.47
CA ILE A 106 18.76 -18.45 -17.64
C ILE A 106 18.39 -17.84 -19.00
N THR A 107 17.42 -18.44 -19.68
CA THR A 107 16.91 -17.98 -20.98
C THR A 107 15.39 -17.84 -20.93
N GLY A 108 14.82 -17.09 -21.88
CA GLY A 108 13.37 -16.99 -22.00
C GLY A 108 12.69 -18.34 -22.23
N SER A 109 13.35 -19.23 -22.99
CA SER A 109 12.85 -20.57 -23.28
C SER A 109 12.69 -21.42 -22.02
N MET A 110 13.58 -21.31 -21.03
CA MET A 110 13.44 -22.04 -19.76
C MET A 110 12.15 -21.66 -19.02
N PHE A 111 11.81 -20.37 -18.99
CA PHE A 111 10.57 -19.89 -18.36
C PHE A 111 9.33 -20.33 -19.14
N ALA A 112 9.36 -20.23 -20.48
CA ALA A 112 8.24 -20.65 -21.32
C ALA A 112 8.02 -22.16 -21.30
N ASN A 113 9.09 -22.96 -21.30
CA ASN A 113 9.03 -24.41 -21.19
C ASN A 113 8.44 -24.83 -19.84
N ALA A 114 8.86 -24.21 -18.74
CA ALA A 114 8.30 -24.49 -17.41
C ALA A 114 6.83 -24.06 -17.29
N ALA A 115 6.46 -22.90 -17.84
CA ALA A 115 5.07 -22.44 -17.90
C ALA A 115 4.18 -23.39 -18.71
N ARG A 116 4.64 -23.81 -19.89
CA ARG A 116 3.94 -24.75 -20.78
C ARG A 116 3.84 -26.15 -20.18
N TRP A 117 4.91 -26.64 -19.55
CA TRP A 117 4.88 -27.90 -18.82
C TRP A 117 3.84 -27.84 -17.69
N SER A 118 3.83 -26.78 -16.87
CA SER A 118 2.82 -26.61 -15.81
C SER A 118 1.40 -26.63 -16.38
N TYR A 119 1.15 -25.86 -17.45
CA TYR A 119 -0.14 -25.82 -18.14
C TYR A 119 -0.62 -27.21 -18.57
N LEU A 120 0.19 -27.92 -19.36
CA LEU A 120 -0.16 -29.25 -19.88
C LEU A 120 -0.29 -30.28 -18.75
N HIS A 121 0.64 -30.26 -17.80
CA HIS A 121 0.68 -31.23 -16.70
C HIS A 121 -0.57 -31.15 -15.82
N TYR A 122 -1.08 -29.94 -15.58
CA TYR A 122 -2.30 -29.73 -14.79
C TYR A 122 -3.57 -29.66 -15.65
N GLY A 123 -3.59 -30.36 -16.79
CA GLY A 123 -4.80 -30.52 -17.59
C GLY A 123 -5.23 -29.26 -18.33
N LYS A 124 -4.26 -28.51 -18.85
CA LYS A 124 -4.47 -27.24 -19.56
C LYS A 124 -5.16 -26.19 -18.68
N ASP A 125 -4.70 -26.04 -17.44
CA ASP A 125 -5.23 -25.07 -16.48
C ASP A 125 -4.31 -23.84 -16.37
N MET A 126 -4.72 -22.72 -16.95
CA MET A 126 -3.97 -21.46 -16.88
C MET A 126 -3.88 -20.87 -15.46
N SER A 127 -4.73 -21.30 -14.51
CA SER A 127 -4.57 -20.90 -13.10
C SER A 127 -3.30 -21.47 -12.47
N LYS A 128 -2.75 -22.54 -13.06
CA LYS A 128 -1.48 -23.19 -12.68
C LYS A 128 -0.27 -22.61 -13.38
N VAL A 129 -0.44 -21.61 -14.23
CA VAL A 129 0.65 -20.96 -14.94
C VAL A 129 1.04 -19.67 -14.22
N VAL A 130 2.28 -19.62 -13.75
CA VAL A 130 2.84 -18.40 -13.14
C VAL A 130 3.02 -17.32 -14.22
N PRO A 131 2.63 -16.05 -14.00
CA PRO A 131 2.94 -14.97 -14.93
C PRO A 131 4.45 -14.77 -15.09
N VAL A 132 4.90 -14.46 -16.32
CA VAL A 132 6.35 -14.36 -16.63
C VAL A 132 7.04 -13.26 -15.82
N GLU A 133 6.37 -12.11 -15.64
CA GLU A 133 6.90 -11.00 -14.86
C GLU A 133 7.05 -11.39 -13.39
N PHE A 134 6.17 -12.25 -12.89
CA PHE A 134 6.24 -12.74 -11.52
C PHE A 134 7.47 -13.64 -11.35
N ALA A 135 7.61 -14.65 -12.21
CA ALA A 135 8.74 -15.56 -12.17
C ALA A 135 10.08 -14.81 -12.29
N LEU A 136 10.18 -13.84 -13.21
CA LEU A 136 11.37 -13.00 -13.37
C LEU A 136 11.65 -12.13 -12.14
N ALA A 137 10.61 -11.52 -11.54
CA ALA A 137 10.76 -10.72 -10.33
C ALA A 137 11.30 -11.58 -9.19
N GLN A 138 10.72 -12.75 -8.94
CA GLN A 138 11.19 -13.64 -7.88
C GLN A 138 12.60 -14.15 -8.16
N ALA A 139 12.92 -14.64 -9.36
CA ALA A 139 14.28 -15.04 -9.70
C ALA A 139 15.30 -13.90 -9.45
N GLN A 140 14.92 -12.66 -9.74
CA GLN A 140 15.76 -11.50 -9.46
C GLN A 140 15.93 -11.22 -7.96
N PHE A 141 14.87 -11.27 -7.16
CA PHE A 141 14.96 -11.03 -5.72
C PHE A 141 15.72 -12.13 -5.00
N GLU A 142 15.47 -13.39 -5.36
CA GLU A 142 16.00 -14.55 -4.63
C GLU A 142 17.48 -14.81 -4.91
N SER A 143 17.90 -14.68 -6.16
CA SER A 143 19.24 -15.11 -6.59
C SER A 143 19.94 -14.11 -7.50
N HIS A 144 19.36 -12.94 -7.73
CA HIS A 144 19.80 -12.02 -8.79
C HIS A 144 19.84 -12.74 -10.13
N LEU A 145 18.76 -13.44 -10.50
CA LEU A 145 18.63 -14.17 -11.77
C LEU A 145 19.69 -15.28 -11.95
N GLY A 146 19.98 -16.03 -10.88
CA GLY A 146 20.94 -17.15 -10.89
C GLY A 146 22.40 -16.72 -10.75
N MET A 147 22.68 -15.47 -10.36
CA MET A 147 24.05 -14.99 -10.13
C MET A 147 24.57 -15.33 -8.72
N THR A 148 23.67 -15.42 -7.75
CA THR A 148 23.99 -15.57 -6.32
C THR A 148 23.19 -16.71 -5.68
N GLY A 149 23.69 -17.27 -4.57
CA GLY A 149 23.11 -18.45 -3.92
C GLY A 149 24.07 -19.65 -3.95
N ARG A 150 23.80 -20.65 -3.10
CA ARG A 150 24.66 -21.84 -2.93
C ARG A 150 24.62 -22.73 -4.18
N SER A 151 23.43 -22.98 -4.73
CA SER A 151 23.23 -23.76 -5.96
C SER A 151 22.85 -22.91 -7.17
N ALA A 152 23.39 -21.69 -7.27
CA ALA A 152 22.98 -20.70 -8.26
C ALA A 152 23.18 -21.11 -9.74
N SER A 153 23.86 -22.22 -10.05
CA SER A 153 23.98 -22.78 -11.40
C SER A 153 22.79 -23.64 -11.85
N LYS A 154 21.95 -24.07 -10.91
CA LYS A 154 20.83 -24.99 -11.13
C LYS A 154 19.56 -24.64 -10.36
N ASN A 155 19.61 -23.64 -9.47
CA ASN A 155 18.50 -23.22 -8.64
C ASN A 155 18.36 -21.68 -8.65
N PRO A 156 17.88 -21.10 -9.76
CA PRO A 156 17.77 -19.64 -9.90
C PRO A 156 16.68 -19.01 -9.00
N PHE A 157 15.93 -19.80 -8.25
CA PHE A 157 14.91 -19.33 -7.30
C PHE A 157 15.28 -19.58 -5.84
N ASN A 158 16.48 -20.12 -5.59
CA ASN A 158 16.99 -20.44 -4.25
C ASN A 158 16.03 -21.33 -3.43
N ILE A 159 15.26 -22.20 -4.09
CA ILE A 159 14.27 -23.08 -3.46
C ILE A 159 14.98 -24.12 -2.60
N GLY A 160 14.58 -24.23 -1.33
CA GLY A 160 15.17 -25.18 -0.39
C GLY A 160 16.58 -24.82 0.08
N GLU A 161 17.05 -23.60 -0.20
CA GLU A 161 18.33 -23.07 0.28
C GLU A 161 18.10 -22.17 1.50
N TYR A 162 18.74 -22.50 2.61
CA TYR A 162 18.60 -21.81 3.90
C TYR A 162 19.94 -21.24 4.35
N ASN A 163 19.92 -20.34 5.35
CA ASN A 163 21.11 -19.64 5.85
C ASN A 163 22.32 -20.54 6.10
N ASN A 164 22.08 -21.71 6.72
CA ASN A 164 23.13 -22.64 7.12
C ASN A 164 22.95 -24.06 6.56
N SER A 165 21.92 -24.31 5.74
CA SER A 165 21.62 -25.66 5.25
C SER A 165 20.97 -25.62 3.89
N THR A 166 21.04 -26.74 3.18
CA THR A 166 20.39 -26.93 1.88
C THR A 166 19.53 -28.18 1.98
N ALA A 167 18.28 -28.10 1.54
CA ALA A 167 17.40 -29.26 1.52
C ALA A 167 18.01 -30.38 0.67
N SER A 168 17.90 -31.61 1.13
CA SER A 168 18.55 -32.76 0.49
C SER A 168 18.13 -32.96 -0.97
N PHE A 169 16.94 -32.52 -1.37
CA PHE A 169 16.48 -32.62 -2.76
C PHE A 169 17.21 -31.66 -3.71
N VAL A 170 17.79 -30.55 -3.22
CA VAL A 170 18.48 -29.57 -4.08
C VAL A 170 19.72 -30.19 -4.74
N SER A 171 20.36 -31.17 -4.11
CA SER A 171 21.47 -31.90 -4.72
C SER A 171 21.03 -32.68 -5.97
N LYS A 172 19.76 -33.10 -6.03
CA LYS A 172 19.16 -33.88 -7.12
C LYS A 172 18.67 -33.02 -8.29
N VAL A 173 18.57 -31.69 -8.13
CA VAL A 173 18.30 -30.78 -9.24
C VAL A 173 19.47 -30.85 -10.22
N LYS A 174 19.21 -31.17 -11.48
CA LYS A 174 20.24 -31.50 -12.48
C LYS A 174 20.84 -30.26 -13.12
N ASP A 175 20.00 -29.32 -13.50
CA ASP A 175 20.34 -28.14 -14.28
C ASP A 175 19.37 -26.98 -14.00
N GLY A 176 19.59 -25.86 -14.69
CA GLY A 176 18.73 -24.70 -14.59
C GLY A 176 17.29 -24.95 -15.06
N ASP A 177 17.08 -25.78 -16.09
CA ASP A 177 15.74 -26.07 -16.62
C ASP A 177 14.88 -26.77 -15.57
N MET A 178 15.43 -27.81 -14.93
CA MET A 178 14.78 -28.49 -13.83
C MET A 178 14.56 -27.56 -12.65
N GLY A 179 15.50 -26.66 -12.36
CA GLY A 179 15.37 -25.65 -11.31
C GLY A 179 14.23 -24.65 -11.55
N VAL A 180 14.07 -24.18 -12.80
CA VAL A 180 12.96 -23.32 -13.19
C VAL A 180 11.64 -24.11 -13.14
N ALA A 181 11.59 -25.33 -13.70
CA ALA A 181 10.39 -26.17 -13.65
C ALA A 181 9.94 -26.49 -12.21
N MET A 182 10.89 -26.75 -11.31
CA MET A 182 10.61 -26.99 -9.89
C MET A 182 9.95 -25.78 -9.22
N TYR A 183 10.37 -24.56 -9.57
CA TYR A 183 9.70 -23.35 -9.12
C TYR A 183 8.25 -23.27 -9.62
N TYR A 184 8.01 -23.51 -10.91
CA TYR A 184 6.65 -23.47 -11.45
C TYR A 184 5.75 -24.53 -10.82
N HIS A 185 6.26 -25.74 -10.59
CA HIS A 185 5.54 -26.79 -9.88
C HIS A 185 5.17 -26.37 -8.45
N LEU A 186 6.13 -25.85 -7.67
CA LEU A 186 5.89 -25.34 -6.31
C LEU A 186 4.82 -24.26 -6.31
N MET A 187 4.90 -23.32 -7.25
CA MET A 187 3.93 -22.23 -7.34
C MET A 187 2.54 -22.76 -7.70
N ALA A 188 2.41 -23.66 -8.67
CA ALA A 188 1.15 -24.25 -9.10
C ALA A 188 0.42 -25.03 -8.00
N GLU A 189 1.16 -25.84 -7.23
CA GLU A 189 0.58 -26.75 -6.24
C GLU A 189 0.35 -26.12 -4.87
N ASP A 190 1.15 -25.13 -4.50
CA ASP A 190 1.13 -24.60 -3.13
C ASP A 190 0.61 -23.16 -3.08
N TYR A 191 0.98 -22.34 -4.05
CA TYR A 191 0.69 -20.90 -4.02
C TYR A 191 -0.52 -20.51 -4.89
N LEU A 192 -0.74 -21.22 -6.00
CA LEU A 192 -1.82 -20.98 -6.96
C LEU A 192 -2.94 -22.03 -6.89
N SER A 193 -2.93 -22.91 -5.87
CA SER A 193 -3.87 -24.03 -5.77
C SER A 193 -5.34 -23.60 -5.61
N ALA A 194 -5.60 -22.50 -4.92
CA ALA A 194 -6.93 -21.88 -4.77
C ALA A 194 -6.94 -20.37 -5.00
N ARG A 195 -5.88 -19.82 -5.61
CA ARG A 195 -5.69 -18.38 -5.79
C ARG A 195 -5.08 -18.08 -7.14
N THR A 196 -5.53 -17.00 -7.74
CA THR A 196 -4.85 -16.37 -8.88
C THR A 196 -3.54 -15.74 -8.44
N SER A 197 -2.65 -15.49 -9.40
CA SER A 197 -1.39 -14.77 -9.17
C SER A 197 -1.60 -13.36 -8.62
N ASP A 198 -2.68 -12.68 -9.01
CA ASP A 198 -3.05 -11.36 -8.50
C ASP A 198 -3.46 -11.42 -7.01
N GLU A 199 -4.32 -12.38 -6.63
CA GLU A 199 -4.73 -12.61 -5.23
C GLU A 199 -3.54 -13.01 -4.35
N LEU A 200 -2.63 -13.78 -4.91
CA LEU A 200 -1.42 -14.22 -4.22
C LEU A 200 -0.50 -13.03 -3.88
N LEU A 201 -0.43 -12.02 -4.73
CA LEU A 201 0.37 -10.81 -4.51
C LEU A 201 -0.25 -9.87 -3.48
N GLU A 202 -1.50 -10.05 -3.06
CA GLU A 202 -2.11 -9.29 -1.96
C GLU A 202 -1.61 -9.72 -0.58
N ASN A 203 -1.27 -11.00 -0.44
CA ASN A 203 -0.70 -11.58 0.77
C ASN A 203 0.02 -12.88 0.38
N PHE A 204 1.35 -12.81 0.23
CA PHE A 204 2.16 -13.86 -0.41
C PHE A 204 2.41 -15.05 0.52
N VAL A 205 1.30 -15.74 0.78
CA VAL A 205 1.15 -16.83 1.74
C VAL A 205 0.42 -17.95 1.03
N ASN A 206 0.99 -19.15 1.04
CA ASN A 206 0.32 -20.34 0.51
C ASN A 206 -0.95 -20.67 1.33
N GLU A 207 -1.72 -21.66 0.88
CA GLU A 207 -2.96 -22.07 1.57
C GLU A 207 -2.77 -22.49 3.04
N ARG A 208 -1.53 -22.84 3.40
CA ARG A 208 -1.17 -23.34 4.72
C ARG A 208 -0.57 -22.27 5.63
N GLY A 209 -0.63 -21.00 5.24
CA GLY A 209 -0.12 -19.92 6.08
C GLY A 209 1.40 -19.71 5.97
N SER A 210 2.11 -20.47 5.12
CA SER A 210 3.56 -20.34 4.94
C SER A 210 3.89 -19.30 3.89
N ARG A 211 4.93 -18.51 4.15
CA ARG A 211 5.44 -17.50 3.22
C ARG A 211 6.61 -18.06 2.42
N TYR A 212 6.73 -17.55 1.18
CA TYR A 212 7.87 -17.87 0.33
C TYR A 212 9.17 -17.26 0.87
N GLN A 213 9.11 -16.01 1.32
CA GLN A 213 10.18 -15.30 2.02
C GLN A 213 9.73 -14.87 3.43
N VAL A 214 10.61 -14.96 4.42
CA VAL A 214 10.46 -14.38 5.76
C VAL A 214 11.77 -13.66 6.11
N ASP A 215 11.79 -12.83 7.16
CA ASP A 215 13.06 -12.27 7.67
C ASP A 215 13.79 -13.22 8.64
N ASP A 216 14.98 -12.83 9.12
CA ASP A 216 15.79 -13.60 10.08
C ASP A 216 15.07 -13.86 11.43
N GLY A 217 13.96 -13.17 11.71
CA GLY A 217 13.11 -13.35 12.88
C GLY A 217 11.82 -14.16 12.62
N GLY A 218 11.59 -14.60 11.37
CA GLY A 218 10.35 -15.27 10.97
C GLY A 218 9.15 -14.33 10.90
N VAL A 219 9.37 -13.02 10.82
CA VAL A 219 8.34 -12.00 10.58
C VAL A 219 8.27 -11.75 9.08
N SER A 220 7.04 -11.56 8.59
CA SER A 220 6.82 -11.25 7.19
C SER A 220 7.40 -9.89 6.84
N ASP A 221 8.29 -9.83 5.86
CA ASP A 221 8.64 -8.56 5.25
C ASP A 221 7.46 -8.09 4.40
N LYS A 222 6.61 -7.21 4.95
CA LYS A 222 5.49 -6.61 4.22
C LYS A 222 5.94 -5.77 3.02
N SER A 223 7.23 -5.49 2.87
CA SER A 223 7.77 -4.83 1.68
C SER A 223 8.06 -5.79 0.54
N TYR A 224 8.21 -7.10 0.78
CA TYR A 224 8.48 -8.09 -0.27
C TYR A 224 7.36 -8.12 -1.32
N GLU A 225 6.09 -8.21 -0.91
CA GLU A 225 4.98 -8.25 -1.89
C GLU A 225 4.87 -6.94 -2.70
N ALA A 226 5.08 -5.81 -2.02
CA ALA A 226 5.07 -4.50 -2.67
C ALA A 226 6.22 -4.36 -3.67
N ASP A 227 7.40 -4.87 -3.33
CA ASP A 227 8.59 -4.84 -4.18
C ASP A 227 8.47 -5.80 -5.36
N VAL A 228 7.93 -7.01 -5.16
CA VAL A 228 7.58 -7.94 -6.25
C VAL A 228 6.56 -7.31 -7.19
N LYS A 229 5.46 -6.74 -6.68
CA LYS A 229 4.45 -6.04 -7.51
C LYS A 229 5.08 -4.89 -8.31
N LYS A 230 5.89 -4.07 -7.68
CA LYS A 230 6.59 -2.96 -8.33
C LYS A 230 7.52 -3.46 -9.43
N GLN A 231 8.24 -4.54 -9.16
CA GLN A 231 9.16 -5.15 -10.10
C GLN A 231 8.43 -5.79 -11.29
N MET A 232 7.32 -6.49 -11.06
CA MET A 232 6.45 -7.02 -12.11
C MET A 232 5.95 -5.91 -13.03
N GLY A 233 5.45 -4.81 -12.45
CA GLY A 233 5.01 -3.66 -13.22
C GLY A 233 6.13 -3.02 -14.03
N PHE A 234 7.35 -3.01 -13.50
CA PHE A 234 8.54 -2.57 -14.25
C PHE A 234 8.87 -3.50 -15.41
N ILE A 235 8.95 -4.81 -15.17
CA ILE A 235 9.26 -5.83 -16.18
C ILE A 235 8.25 -5.74 -17.33
N GLY A 236 6.96 -5.69 -17.01
CA GLY A 236 5.90 -5.64 -18.02
C GLY A 236 5.97 -4.40 -18.90
N ARG A 237 6.10 -3.21 -18.30
CA ARG A 237 6.27 -1.95 -19.06
C ARG A 237 7.54 -1.95 -19.90
N TYR A 238 8.63 -2.51 -19.39
CA TYR A 238 9.87 -2.62 -20.13
C TYR A 238 9.71 -3.54 -21.34
N ALA A 239 9.14 -4.73 -21.17
CA ALA A 239 8.92 -5.66 -22.28
C ALA A 239 7.97 -5.09 -23.35
N ASP A 240 6.87 -4.43 -22.93
CA ASP A 240 5.94 -3.77 -23.84
C ASP A 240 6.62 -2.69 -24.69
N LYS A 241 7.43 -1.84 -24.05
CA LYS A 241 8.19 -0.78 -24.74
C LYS A 241 9.20 -1.35 -25.75
N ASN A 242 9.66 -2.58 -25.53
CA ASN A 242 10.64 -3.26 -26.38
C ASN A 242 9.99 -4.34 -27.28
N GLY A 243 8.70 -4.20 -27.61
CA GLY A 243 8.05 -5.01 -28.64
C GLY A 243 7.73 -6.46 -28.25
N ALA A 244 7.77 -6.79 -26.95
CA ALA A 244 7.39 -8.09 -26.41
C ALA A 244 6.06 -8.04 -25.65
N LYS A 245 5.05 -7.43 -26.29
CA LYS A 245 3.68 -7.35 -25.78
C LYS A 245 2.93 -8.64 -26.10
N PHE A 246 2.12 -9.13 -25.15
CA PHE A 246 1.15 -10.17 -25.46
C PHE A 246 0.10 -9.65 -26.45
N THR A 247 -0.03 -10.31 -27.60
CA THR A 247 -1.08 -10.05 -28.60
C THR A 247 -2.19 -11.09 -28.52
N THR A 248 -1.89 -12.23 -27.90
CA THR A 248 -2.87 -13.28 -27.60
C THR A 248 -3.60 -13.01 -26.29
N THR A 249 -4.84 -13.48 -26.20
CA THR A 249 -5.52 -13.66 -24.92
C THR A 249 -5.06 -14.97 -24.30
N THR A 250 -4.96 -15.00 -22.97
CA THR A 250 -4.68 -16.23 -22.19
C THR A 250 -5.49 -17.42 -22.71
N PRO A 251 -4.85 -18.57 -23.02
CA PRO A 251 -5.44 -19.73 -23.68
C PRO A 251 -6.83 -20.19 -23.25
N ASP A 252 -7.19 -20.12 -21.97
CA ASP A 252 -8.48 -20.62 -21.48
C ASP A 252 -9.65 -19.63 -21.62
N LYS A 253 -9.48 -18.54 -22.36
CA LYS A 253 -10.50 -17.49 -22.48
C LYS A 253 -11.47 -17.65 -23.66
N LYS A 254 -11.66 -18.86 -24.19
CA LYS A 254 -12.72 -19.21 -25.17
C LYS A 254 -13.55 -20.43 -24.75
N THR A 255 -14.74 -20.14 -24.22
CA THR A 255 -16.03 -20.84 -24.35
C THR A 255 -16.06 -22.38 -24.34
N THR A 256 -15.86 -23.00 -23.18
CA THR A 256 -16.65 -24.19 -22.82
C THR A 256 -18.03 -23.74 -22.36
N THR A 257 -19.06 -24.53 -22.67
CA THR A 257 -20.48 -24.33 -22.32
C THR A 257 -20.68 -24.32 -20.80
N ALA A 258 -20.25 -23.23 -20.16
CA ALA A 258 -20.76 -22.82 -18.88
C ALA A 258 -22.23 -22.50 -19.09
N LYS A 259 -23.09 -23.27 -18.42
CA LYS A 259 -24.44 -22.91 -18.02
C LYS A 259 -24.55 -21.39 -17.96
N LYS A 260 -25.16 -20.76 -18.99
CA LYS A 260 -25.11 -19.33 -19.35
C LYS A 260 -24.95 -18.40 -18.14
N THR A 261 -23.73 -18.26 -17.62
CA THR A 261 -23.37 -17.19 -16.69
C THR A 261 -22.88 -16.08 -17.57
N THR A 262 -23.84 -15.29 -18.04
CA THR A 262 -23.64 -13.94 -18.58
C THR A 262 -22.46 -13.31 -17.85
N SER A 263 -21.31 -13.15 -18.53
CA SER A 263 -20.14 -12.55 -17.89
C SER A 263 -20.55 -11.18 -17.38
N ASN A 264 -20.49 -10.99 -16.06
CA ASN A 264 -21.03 -9.80 -15.46
C ASN A 264 -20.32 -8.55 -16.04
N PRO A 265 -21.06 -7.57 -16.57
CA PRO A 265 -20.46 -6.37 -17.15
C PRO A 265 -19.58 -5.60 -16.14
N VAL A 266 -19.92 -5.63 -14.83
CA VAL A 266 -19.11 -5.03 -13.75
C VAL A 266 -17.74 -5.69 -13.63
N GLU A 267 -17.71 -7.04 -13.62
CA GLU A 267 -16.46 -7.81 -13.51
C GLU A 267 -15.58 -7.60 -14.76
N THR A 268 -16.21 -7.43 -15.93
CA THR A 268 -15.50 -7.12 -17.18
C THR A 268 -14.82 -5.76 -17.14
N VAL A 269 -15.50 -4.74 -16.61
CA VAL A 269 -14.93 -3.39 -16.44
C VAL A 269 -13.82 -3.40 -15.39
N TYR A 270 -14.05 -4.04 -14.24
CA TYR A 270 -13.03 -4.12 -13.17
C TYR A 270 -11.75 -4.82 -13.64
N LYS A 271 -11.85 -5.90 -14.42
CA LYS A 271 -10.69 -6.58 -15.01
C LYS A 271 -9.87 -5.68 -15.94
N LYS A 272 -10.49 -4.74 -16.65
CA LYS A 272 -9.76 -3.75 -17.47
C LYS A 272 -9.02 -2.76 -16.57
N TYR A 273 -9.60 -2.37 -15.44
CA TYR A 273 -8.96 -1.47 -14.48
C TYR A 273 -7.79 -2.16 -13.76
N SER A 274 -8.00 -3.37 -13.24
CA SER A 274 -6.96 -4.12 -12.54
C SER A 274 -5.78 -4.46 -13.45
N SER A 275 -6.02 -4.71 -14.74
CA SER A 275 -4.96 -4.91 -15.74
C SER A 275 -4.35 -3.60 -16.28
N GLY A 276 -4.71 -2.44 -15.73
CA GLY A 276 -4.20 -1.12 -16.14
C GLY A 276 -4.62 -0.65 -17.54
N LYS A 277 -5.62 -1.29 -18.17
CA LYS A 277 -6.15 -0.90 -19.50
C LYS A 277 -7.05 0.33 -19.43
N ILE A 278 -7.65 0.59 -18.28
CA ILE A 278 -8.46 1.77 -17.99
C ILE A 278 -8.06 2.34 -16.62
N ASP A 279 -8.19 3.65 -16.45
CA ASP A 279 -7.92 4.31 -15.17
C ASP A 279 -9.15 4.31 -14.23
N MET A 280 -9.01 4.90 -13.05
CA MET A 280 -10.09 4.97 -12.04
C MET A 280 -11.32 5.77 -12.55
N ILE A 281 -11.09 6.78 -13.38
CA ILE A 281 -12.17 7.62 -13.93
C ILE A 281 -12.99 6.79 -14.91
N ALA A 282 -12.33 6.07 -15.81
CA ALA A 282 -12.95 5.16 -16.76
C ALA A 282 -13.62 3.96 -16.07
N LEU A 283 -13.05 3.44 -14.97
CA LEU A 283 -13.69 2.43 -14.12
C LEU A 283 -15.02 2.97 -13.56
N GLY A 284 -14.98 4.08 -12.80
CA GLY A 284 -16.18 4.62 -12.15
C GLY A 284 -17.25 5.02 -13.16
N THR A 285 -16.87 5.65 -14.28
CA THR A 285 -17.80 6.04 -15.36
C THR A 285 -18.53 4.83 -15.95
N ALA A 286 -17.82 3.71 -16.16
CA ALA A 286 -18.40 2.50 -16.73
C ALA A 286 -19.29 1.73 -15.73
N LEU A 287 -19.13 1.94 -14.42
CA LEU A 287 -19.98 1.31 -13.39
C LEU A 287 -21.32 2.04 -13.17
N VAL A 288 -21.42 3.34 -13.48
CA VAL A 288 -22.63 4.16 -13.32
C VAL A 288 -23.88 3.53 -13.94
N PRO A 289 -23.91 3.15 -15.23
CA PRO A 289 -25.11 2.55 -15.84
C PRO A 289 -25.47 1.17 -15.26
N LEU A 290 -24.53 0.53 -14.55
CA LEU A 290 -24.70 -0.81 -13.96
C LEU A 290 -25.15 -0.75 -12.49
N ALA A 291 -25.06 0.42 -11.85
CA ALA A 291 -25.26 0.60 -10.42
C ALA A 291 -26.69 0.34 -9.92
N LYS A 292 -27.68 0.33 -10.83
CA LYS A 292 -29.06 -0.06 -10.52
C LYS A 292 -29.26 -1.58 -10.46
N SER A 293 -28.64 -2.32 -11.38
CA SER A 293 -28.96 -3.74 -11.65
C SER A 293 -27.87 -4.73 -11.22
N HIS A 294 -26.66 -4.26 -10.90
CA HIS A 294 -25.51 -5.11 -10.59
C HIS A 294 -24.85 -4.76 -9.23
N ALA A 295 -25.68 -4.37 -8.26
CA ALA A 295 -25.27 -3.86 -6.95
C ALA A 295 -24.24 -4.75 -6.23
N SER A 296 -24.51 -6.06 -6.11
CA SER A 296 -23.64 -7.01 -5.41
C SER A 296 -22.22 -7.06 -5.98
N HIS A 297 -22.07 -6.94 -7.30
CA HIS A 297 -20.77 -7.02 -7.96
C HIS A 297 -20.01 -5.71 -7.85
N ILE A 298 -20.71 -4.57 -7.82
CA ILE A 298 -20.08 -3.27 -7.55
C ILE A 298 -19.57 -3.20 -6.11
N LEU A 299 -20.31 -3.76 -5.15
CA LEU A 299 -19.82 -3.89 -3.77
C LEU A 299 -18.53 -4.72 -3.70
N GLN A 300 -18.46 -5.83 -4.46
CA GLN A 300 -17.24 -6.62 -4.58
C GLN A 300 -16.08 -5.82 -5.22
N VAL A 301 -16.35 -4.94 -6.19
CA VAL A 301 -15.31 -4.04 -6.72
C VAL A 301 -14.75 -3.14 -5.63
N PHE A 302 -15.59 -2.54 -4.78
CA PHE A 302 -15.11 -1.76 -3.63
C PHE A 302 -14.27 -2.60 -2.66
N ASP A 303 -14.65 -3.86 -2.41
CA ASP A 303 -13.89 -4.76 -1.52
C ASP A 303 -12.52 -5.14 -2.10
N LYS A 304 -12.45 -5.38 -3.41
CA LYS A 304 -11.21 -5.71 -4.14
C LYS A 304 -10.29 -4.50 -4.36
N LEU A 305 -10.78 -3.27 -4.19
CA LEU A 305 -9.94 -2.07 -4.28
C LEU A 305 -9.12 -1.85 -3.00
N PRO A 306 -7.86 -1.41 -3.10
CA PRO A 306 -7.12 -0.90 -1.95
C PRO A 306 -7.91 0.21 -1.25
N TRP A 307 -7.84 0.28 0.09
CA TRP A 307 -8.61 1.27 0.87
C TRP A 307 -8.46 2.72 0.37
N LEU A 308 -7.25 3.11 -0.06
CA LEU A 308 -6.93 4.43 -0.65
C LEU A 308 -7.54 4.68 -2.05
N HIS A 309 -8.14 3.67 -2.67
CA HIS A 309 -8.75 3.73 -4.00
C HIS A 309 -10.28 3.67 -3.92
N ARG A 310 -10.84 3.29 -2.76
CA ARG A 310 -12.29 3.13 -2.58
C ARG A 310 -13.00 4.48 -2.54
N ASP A 311 -12.41 5.45 -1.85
CA ASP A 311 -12.88 6.84 -1.82
C ASP A 311 -12.85 7.48 -3.22
N ASN A 312 -11.80 7.19 -4.00
CA ASN A 312 -11.67 7.66 -5.38
C ASN A 312 -12.72 7.05 -6.30
N LEU A 313 -13.01 5.74 -6.18
CA LEU A 313 -14.09 5.12 -6.93
C LEU A 313 -15.45 5.71 -6.54
N ALA A 314 -15.70 5.87 -5.23
CA ALA A 314 -16.93 6.48 -4.72
C ALA A 314 -17.11 7.92 -5.21
N TYR A 315 -16.02 8.70 -5.25
CA TYR A 315 -16.01 10.07 -5.78
C TYR A 315 -16.32 10.12 -7.28
N VAL A 316 -15.68 9.25 -8.08
CA VAL A 316 -15.95 9.20 -9.54
C VAL A 316 -17.40 8.82 -9.79
N MET A 317 -17.91 7.74 -9.16
CA MET A 317 -19.28 7.26 -9.38
C MET A 317 -20.35 8.27 -8.97
N THR A 318 -20.04 9.22 -8.09
CA THR A 318 -20.94 10.29 -7.65
C THR A 318 -20.78 11.58 -8.44
N ASN A 319 -19.69 11.74 -9.20
CA ASN A 319 -19.42 12.90 -10.04
C ASN A 319 -20.12 12.82 -11.41
N HIS A 320 -21.35 12.29 -11.42
CA HIS A 320 -22.25 12.22 -12.58
C HIS A 320 -23.56 12.96 -12.27
N GLY A 321 -24.37 13.26 -13.30
CA GLY A 321 -25.62 14.05 -13.13
C GLY A 321 -26.59 13.46 -12.09
N GLY A 322 -27.34 14.32 -11.39
CA GLY A 322 -28.17 13.92 -10.24
C GLY A 322 -29.24 12.85 -10.55
N SER A 323 -29.73 12.78 -11.78
CA SER A 323 -30.67 11.75 -12.24
C SER A 323 -30.06 10.34 -12.30
N ALA A 324 -28.77 10.22 -12.62
CA ALA A 324 -28.08 8.93 -12.67
C ALA A 324 -27.90 8.36 -11.26
N LEU A 325 -27.49 9.20 -10.30
CA LEU A 325 -27.25 8.79 -8.92
C LEU A 325 -28.53 8.33 -8.21
N ALA A 326 -29.66 8.98 -8.48
CA ALA A 326 -30.96 8.59 -7.94
C ALA A 326 -31.44 7.20 -8.42
N SER A 327 -30.87 6.67 -9.51
CA SER A 327 -31.21 5.36 -10.06
C SER A 327 -30.43 4.20 -9.42
N PHE A 328 -29.41 4.48 -8.61
CA PHE A 328 -28.53 3.46 -8.03
C PHE A 328 -29.26 2.60 -6.99
N ASP A 329 -28.82 1.35 -6.83
CA ASP A 329 -29.27 0.51 -5.74
C ASP A 329 -28.88 1.11 -4.37
N LYS A 330 -29.80 1.06 -3.40
CA LYS A 330 -29.59 1.65 -2.06
C LYS A 330 -28.36 1.10 -1.33
N LYS A 331 -27.99 -0.16 -1.55
CA LYS A 331 -26.77 -0.75 -0.94
C LYS A 331 -25.50 -0.18 -1.55
N VAL A 332 -25.50 0.12 -2.85
CA VAL A 332 -24.39 0.79 -3.52
C VAL A 332 -24.28 2.23 -3.04
N LEU A 333 -25.40 2.95 -2.93
CA LEU A 333 -25.43 4.29 -2.33
C LEU A 333 -24.91 4.29 -0.89
N GLN A 334 -25.31 3.32 -0.06
CA GLN A 334 -24.81 3.21 1.31
C GLN A 334 -23.30 2.98 1.33
N ARG A 335 -22.78 2.05 0.51
CA ARG A 335 -21.34 1.79 0.42
C ARG A 335 -20.57 3.01 -0.05
N ILE A 336 -21.06 3.72 -1.06
CA ILE A 336 -20.47 4.98 -1.54
C ILE A 336 -20.44 6.02 -0.41
N SER A 337 -21.53 6.18 0.35
CA SER A 337 -21.56 7.08 1.50
C SER A 337 -20.49 6.71 2.53
N ASP A 338 -20.35 5.43 2.86
CA ASP A 338 -19.39 4.94 3.86
C ASP A 338 -17.94 5.20 3.41
N GLU A 339 -17.62 4.97 2.13
CA GLU A 339 -16.26 5.20 1.58
C GLU A 339 -15.95 6.70 1.43
N LEU A 340 -16.95 7.54 1.17
CA LEU A 340 -16.80 9.01 1.19
C LEU A 340 -16.66 9.56 2.62
N ASP A 341 -17.08 8.81 3.65
CA ASP A 341 -16.90 9.11 5.07
C ASP A 341 -15.56 8.62 5.62
N ALA A 342 -14.99 7.58 5.00
CA ALA A 342 -13.90 6.78 5.57
C ALA A 342 -12.59 7.54 5.82
N VAL A 343 -12.40 8.77 5.28
CA VAL A 343 -11.09 9.43 5.39
C VAL A 343 -11.06 10.96 5.36
N PRO A 344 -10.97 11.61 6.55
CA PRO A 344 -10.70 13.05 6.68
C PRO A 344 -9.27 13.52 6.33
N TRP A 345 -8.30 12.61 6.16
CA TRP A 345 -6.86 12.95 6.26
C TRP A 345 -6.01 12.77 4.98
N ILE A 346 -6.51 12.14 3.91
CA ILE A 346 -5.71 11.76 2.72
C ILE A 346 -6.17 12.38 1.39
N SER A 347 -7.28 13.13 1.36
CA SER A 347 -7.79 13.69 0.11
C SER A 347 -7.53 15.20 -0.01
N ARG A 348 -6.82 15.61 -1.07
CA ARG A 348 -6.74 17.02 -1.54
C ARG A 348 -8.10 17.57 -2.00
N THR A 349 -9.14 16.73 -2.06
CA THR A 349 -10.51 17.05 -2.50
C THR A 349 -11.56 16.76 -1.43
N TYR A 350 -11.20 16.63 -0.14
CA TYR A 350 -12.13 16.28 0.96
C TYR A 350 -13.44 17.07 0.94
N THR A 351 -13.40 18.38 0.69
CA THR A 351 -14.60 19.23 0.55
C THR A 351 -15.49 18.78 -0.61
N ALA A 352 -14.91 18.43 -1.76
CA ALA A 352 -15.66 17.87 -2.89
C ALA A 352 -16.21 16.48 -2.58
N THR A 353 -15.45 15.63 -1.88
CA THR A 353 -15.87 14.30 -1.41
C THR A 353 -17.08 14.40 -0.46
N GLN A 354 -17.08 15.38 0.44
CA GLN A 354 -18.20 15.66 1.35
C GLN A 354 -19.42 16.26 0.61
N ILE A 355 -19.22 17.06 -0.45
CA ILE A 355 -20.31 17.51 -1.33
C ILE A 355 -20.97 16.32 -2.01
N GLN A 356 -20.19 15.37 -2.54
CA GLN A 356 -20.74 14.16 -3.13
C GLN A 356 -21.45 13.29 -2.08
N LYS A 357 -20.88 13.16 -0.88
CA LYS A 357 -21.50 12.43 0.23
C LYS A 357 -22.87 12.98 0.58
N LYS A 358 -23.02 14.30 0.70
CA LYS A 358 -24.32 14.95 0.99
C LYS A 358 -25.37 14.64 -0.06
N LYS A 359 -25.00 14.54 -1.34
CA LYS A 359 -25.92 14.13 -2.42
C LYS A 359 -26.39 12.69 -2.24
N VAL A 360 -25.47 11.79 -1.93
CA VAL A 360 -25.76 10.37 -1.68
C VAL A 360 -26.63 10.19 -0.44
N ASP A 361 -26.29 10.86 0.66
CA ASP A 361 -27.05 10.81 1.93
C ASP A 361 -28.49 11.32 1.78
N ALA A 362 -28.70 12.35 0.94
CA ALA A 362 -30.03 12.86 0.63
C ALA A 362 -30.88 11.80 -0.10
N LEU A 363 -30.29 11.06 -1.03
CA LEU A 363 -30.96 9.99 -1.79
C LEU A 363 -31.23 8.73 -0.95
N LEU A 364 -30.43 8.48 0.09
CA LEU A 364 -30.68 7.43 1.07
C LEU A 364 -31.85 7.74 2.02
N GLY A 365 -32.48 8.91 1.88
CA GLY A 365 -33.72 9.25 2.57
C GLY A 365 -33.55 10.12 3.80
N GLY A 366 -32.53 10.97 3.85
CA GLY A 366 -32.48 12.11 4.77
C GLY A 366 -32.86 11.78 6.22
N GLN A 367 -32.41 10.64 6.75
CA GLN A 367 -32.51 10.37 8.17
C GLN A 367 -31.16 10.66 8.80
N LYS A 368 -31.12 11.75 9.58
CA LYS A 368 -30.11 11.93 10.61
C LYS A 368 -30.03 10.64 11.44
N LYS A 369 -28.98 9.85 11.25
CA LYS A 369 -28.28 9.26 12.39
C LYS A 369 -27.06 10.12 12.67
N GLN A 370 -27.31 11.21 13.39
CA GLN A 370 -26.33 11.64 14.39
C GLN A 370 -25.95 10.40 15.20
N PRO A 371 -24.67 10.12 15.49
CA PRO A 371 -24.37 9.19 16.56
C PRO A 371 -24.92 9.83 17.84
N SER A 372 -26.11 9.40 18.28
CA SER A 372 -26.59 9.70 19.62
C SER A 372 -25.58 9.03 20.55
N SER A 373 -24.66 9.81 21.10
CA SER A 373 -23.75 9.32 22.13
C SER A 373 -24.58 9.12 23.39
N LYS A 374 -25.29 7.98 23.45
CA LYS A 374 -25.94 7.55 24.69
C LYS A 374 -24.82 7.37 25.71
N LYS A 375 -24.87 8.14 26.78
CA LYS A 375 -23.92 8.00 27.88
C LYS A 375 -24.40 6.89 28.79
N GLY A 376 -23.46 6.10 29.31
CA GLY A 376 -23.74 5.08 30.30
C GLY A 376 -22.73 5.12 31.43
N ILE A 377 -23.16 4.74 32.62
CA ILE A 377 -22.30 4.61 33.81
C ILE A 377 -22.01 3.13 34.04
N VAL A 378 -20.72 2.79 34.20
CA VAL A 378 -20.29 1.42 34.49
C VAL A 378 -20.69 1.02 35.91
N THR A 379 -21.44 -0.07 36.06
CA THR A 379 -21.94 -0.53 37.37
C THR A 379 -21.11 -1.67 37.98
N ALA A 380 -20.21 -2.30 37.22
CA ALA A 380 -19.31 -3.34 37.72
C ALA A 380 -18.04 -2.75 38.37
N SER A 381 -17.53 -3.40 39.42
CA SER A 381 -16.26 -3.04 40.11
C SER A 381 -15.05 -3.02 39.15
N SER A 382 -15.07 -3.89 38.13
CA SER A 382 -14.07 -3.92 37.07
C SER A 382 -14.64 -4.53 35.79
N LEU A 383 -14.94 -3.69 34.80
CA LEU A 383 -15.54 -4.08 33.52
C LEU A 383 -14.46 -4.28 32.45
N ASN A 384 -14.29 -5.52 31.98
CA ASN A 384 -13.34 -5.83 30.91
C ASN A 384 -13.78 -5.24 29.57
N VAL A 385 -12.85 -4.56 28.90
CA VAL A 385 -13.01 -4.10 27.51
C VAL A 385 -12.49 -5.18 26.57
N ARG A 386 -13.20 -5.46 25.47
CA ARG A 386 -12.90 -6.54 24.52
C ARG A 386 -12.83 -6.05 23.08
N LYS A 387 -12.13 -6.83 22.23
CA LYS A 387 -11.93 -6.54 20.79
C LYS A 387 -13.21 -6.66 19.95
N GLY A 388 -14.25 -7.32 20.46
CA GLY A 388 -15.51 -7.54 19.75
C GLY A 388 -16.69 -7.75 20.70
N ALA A 389 -17.90 -7.80 20.13
CA ALA A 389 -19.17 -7.89 20.82
C ALA A 389 -19.45 -9.31 21.37
N GLY A 390 -18.65 -9.76 22.34
CA GLY A 390 -18.80 -11.10 22.92
C GLY A 390 -17.72 -11.43 23.96
N ALA A 391 -18.01 -12.39 24.84
CA ALA A 391 -17.07 -12.81 25.88
C ALA A 391 -15.85 -13.59 25.34
N ASN A 392 -15.97 -14.16 24.13
CA ASN A 392 -14.91 -14.94 23.47
C ASN A 392 -13.84 -14.07 22.80
N PHE A 393 -14.08 -12.75 22.67
CA PHE A 393 -13.08 -11.84 22.11
C PHE A 393 -12.03 -11.48 23.17
N GLY A 394 -10.77 -11.40 22.72
CA GLY A 394 -9.64 -11.02 23.57
C GLY A 394 -9.83 -9.64 24.22
N LYS A 395 -9.25 -9.45 25.41
CA LYS A 395 -9.28 -8.18 26.14
C LYS A 395 -8.56 -7.08 25.33
N ASN A 396 -9.08 -5.85 25.38
CA ASN A 396 -8.53 -4.69 24.71
C ASN A 396 -8.36 -3.52 25.68
N GLY A 397 -7.18 -3.43 26.30
CA GLY A 397 -6.84 -2.38 27.25
C GLY A 397 -7.21 -2.69 28.70
N LYS A 398 -7.09 -1.66 29.55
CA LYS A 398 -7.39 -1.74 30.99
C LYS A 398 -8.90 -1.86 31.23
N ALA A 399 -9.28 -2.60 32.28
CA ALA A 399 -10.66 -2.67 32.72
C ALA A 399 -11.16 -1.31 33.24
N ILE A 400 -12.42 -1.02 32.98
CA ILE A 400 -13.08 0.24 33.39
C ILE A 400 -13.67 0.03 34.79
N LYS A 401 -13.46 0.99 35.68
CA LYS A 401 -13.91 0.91 37.08
C LYS A 401 -15.37 1.31 37.23
N ASN A 402 -15.98 0.89 38.35
CA ASN A 402 -17.33 1.31 38.73
C ASN A 402 -17.43 2.85 38.76
N GLY A 403 -18.56 3.37 38.29
CA GLY A 403 -18.85 4.81 38.26
C GLY A 403 -18.28 5.55 37.06
N ALA A 404 -17.45 4.91 36.23
CA ALA A 404 -16.90 5.55 35.05
C ALA A 404 -18.00 5.79 33.99
N GLU A 405 -18.07 7.02 33.49
CA GLU A 405 -18.92 7.37 32.36
C GLU A 405 -18.29 6.91 31.05
N ILE A 406 -19.09 6.28 30.19
CA ILE A 406 -18.70 5.79 28.88
C ILE A 406 -19.68 6.27 27.82
N THR A 407 -19.14 6.65 26.67
CA THR A 407 -19.92 6.97 25.48
C THR A 407 -20.23 5.69 24.72
N ILE A 408 -21.50 5.41 24.49
CA ILE A 408 -21.95 4.26 23.70
C ILE A 408 -22.10 4.70 22.26
N LEU A 409 -21.21 4.18 21.42
CA LEU A 409 -21.18 4.42 19.97
C LEU A 409 -22.12 3.47 19.23
N GLU A 410 -22.32 2.26 19.75
CA GLU A 410 -23.10 1.20 19.13
C GLU A 410 -23.51 0.16 20.16
N THR A 411 -24.61 -0.57 19.95
CA THR A 411 -24.98 -1.75 20.75
C THR A 411 -25.24 -2.93 19.84
N LYS A 412 -24.58 -4.06 20.10
CA LYS A 412 -24.72 -5.30 19.33
C LYS A 412 -24.67 -6.50 20.25
N ASN A 413 -25.64 -7.39 20.15
CA ASN A 413 -25.69 -8.68 20.88
C ASN A 413 -25.47 -8.57 22.40
N GLY A 414 -26.00 -7.52 23.04
CA GLY A 414 -25.80 -7.29 24.48
C GLY A 414 -24.43 -6.69 24.86
N TRP A 415 -23.71 -6.09 23.91
CA TRP A 415 -22.45 -5.38 24.12
C TRP A 415 -22.51 -3.96 23.56
N HIS A 416 -21.94 -3.00 24.30
CA HIS A 416 -21.77 -1.60 23.88
C HIS A 416 -20.37 -1.39 23.29
N ARG A 417 -20.29 -0.78 22.12
CA ARG A 417 -19.03 -0.26 21.55
C ARG A 417 -18.77 1.11 22.14
N ILE A 418 -17.58 1.31 22.69
CA ILE A 418 -17.15 2.52 23.39
C ILE A 418 -15.89 3.16 22.77
N GLY A 419 -15.45 2.64 21.62
CA GLY A 419 -14.28 3.08 20.87
C GLY A 419 -13.93 2.08 19.77
N ASP A 420 -12.86 2.35 19.02
CA ASP A 420 -12.40 1.43 17.97
C ASP A 420 -11.94 0.09 18.56
N HIS A 421 -12.55 -1.00 18.11
CA HIS A 421 -12.37 -2.35 18.67
C HIS A 421 -12.53 -2.42 20.20
N ARG A 422 -13.32 -1.54 20.82
CA ARG A 422 -13.51 -1.52 22.29
C ARG A 422 -14.96 -1.76 22.64
N TRP A 423 -15.24 -2.93 23.19
CA TRP A 423 -16.58 -3.39 23.53
C TRP A 423 -16.67 -3.76 25.01
N VAL A 424 -17.78 -3.38 25.65
CA VAL A 424 -18.10 -3.74 27.04
C VAL A 424 -19.49 -4.38 27.11
N SER A 425 -19.72 -5.26 28.07
CA SER A 425 -21.03 -5.91 28.19
C SER A 425 -22.07 -4.91 28.68
N ALA A 426 -23.19 -4.80 27.95
CA ALA A 426 -24.29 -3.89 28.26
C ALA A 426 -24.93 -4.19 29.62
N LYS A 427 -24.82 -5.45 30.09
CA LYS A 427 -25.28 -5.88 31.42
C LYS A 427 -24.71 -5.05 32.57
N TYR A 428 -23.53 -4.46 32.39
CA TYR A 428 -22.80 -3.73 33.43
C TYR A 428 -22.74 -2.22 33.17
N VAL A 429 -23.71 -1.68 32.43
CA VAL A 429 -23.77 -0.27 32.05
C VAL A 429 -25.20 0.25 32.23
N SER A 430 -25.38 1.30 33.03
CA SER A 430 -26.66 1.99 33.22
C SER A 430 -26.75 3.22 32.31
N LEU A 431 -27.83 3.39 31.54
CA LEU A 431 -27.97 4.49 30.59
C LEU A 431 -28.40 5.81 31.27
N VAL A 432 -27.82 6.93 30.85
CA VAL A 432 -28.21 8.28 31.28
C VAL A 432 -29.30 8.81 30.34
N LYS A 433 -30.45 9.25 30.87
CA LYS A 433 -31.55 9.86 30.10
C LYS A 433 -31.31 11.37 29.96
N THR A 434 -31.47 11.93 28.76
CA THR A 434 -31.41 13.38 28.52
C THR A 434 -32.68 13.83 27.81
N GLU A 435 -33.36 14.84 28.34
CA GLU A 435 -34.54 15.47 27.75
C GLU A 435 -34.14 16.48 26.66
N GLU A 436 -34.78 16.41 25.49
CA GLU A 436 -34.47 17.22 24.30
C GLU A 436 -35.36 18.47 24.21
N LYS A 437 -34.78 19.63 23.88
CA LYS A 437 -35.49 20.77 23.27
C LYS A 437 -34.83 21.13 21.94
N ASP A 438 -35.58 20.89 20.87
CA ASP A 438 -35.26 21.20 19.47
C ASP A 438 -35.19 22.71 19.20
N LYS A 439 -34.20 23.16 18.41
CA LYS A 439 -34.38 24.17 17.33
C LYS A 439 -33.35 24.00 16.19
N ASN A 440 -33.88 24.19 14.99
CA ASN A 440 -33.35 23.99 13.65
C ASN A 440 -32.66 25.25 13.09
N THR A 441 -31.45 25.15 12.53
CA THR A 441 -30.91 26.11 11.52
C THR A 441 -29.78 25.51 10.64
N LYS A 442 -29.80 25.91 9.36
CA LYS A 442 -28.95 25.50 8.23
C LYS A 442 -27.46 25.87 8.42
N GLY A 443 -26.53 24.97 8.07
CA GLY A 443 -25.09 25.10 8.34
C GLY A 443 -24.34 26.12 7.48
N LYS A 444 -24.06 27.30 8.05
CA LYS A 444 -22.85 28.11 7.78
C LYS A 444 -21.64 27.40 8.41
N SER A 445 -20.48 27.41 7.74
CA SER A 445 -19.20 27.08 8.39
C SER A 445 -18.96 28.14 9.47
N SER A 446 -19.06 27.76 10.75
CA SER A 446 -18.90 28.70 11.86
C SER A 446 -17.45 29.19 11.94
N VAL A 447 -17.27 30.47 12.26
CA VAL A 447 -15.94 31.07 12.51
C VAL A 447 -15.19 30.22 13.54
N PRO A 448 -13.88 29.93 13.35
CA PRO A 448 -13.09 29.14 14.29
C PRO A 448 -13.06 29.80 15.67
N THR A 449 -13.15 28.99 16.71
CA THR A 449 -13.11 29.46 18.09
C THR A 449 -12.15 28.64 18.92
N SER A 450 -11.46 29.31 19.83
CA SER A 450 -10.58 28.69 20.81
C SER A 450 -10.59 29.53 22.07
N THR A 451 -10.23 28.93 23.21
CA THR A 451 -10.16 29.64 24.49
C THR A 451 -9.17 30.80 24.44
N ASN A 452 -8.03 30.61 23.79
CA ASN A 452 -6.90 31.53 23.83
C ASN A 452 -6.50 32.12 22.47
N PHE A 453 -7.22 31.79 21.40
CA PHE A 453 -6.92 32.27 20.05
C PHE A 453 -8.19 32.73 19.33
N LYS A 454 -8.11 33.88 18.67
CA LYS A 454 -9.15 34.44 17.81
C LYS A 454 -8.91 34.03 16.36
N ALA A 455 -9.98 33.87 15.58
CA ALA A 455 -9.86 33.55 14.15
C ALA A 455 -9.03 34.59 13.39
N SER A 456 -9.15 35.88 13.74
CA SER A 456 -8.41 36.97 13.10
C SER A 456 -6.89 36.91 13.30
N GLU A 457 -6.40 36.19 14.33
CA GLU A 457 -4.96 35.98 14.52
C GLU A 457 -4.36 35.04 13.46
N PHE A 458 -5.21 34.37 12.68
CA PHE A 458 -4.80 33.45 11.62
C PHE A 458 -4.89 34.05 10.23
N ASP A 459 -5.39 35.28 10.11
CA ASP A 459 -5.54 36.00 8.85
C ASP A 459 -4.17 36.28 8.19
N CYS A 460 -4.20 36.58 6.90
CA CYS A 460 -3.01 36.95 6.17
C CYS A 460 -2.51 38.33 6.63
N HIS A 461 -1.19 38.50 6.67
CA HIS A 461 -0.58 39.77 7.07
C HIS A 461 -0.90 40.93 6.11
N ASP A 462 -1.33 40.63 4.88
CA ASP A 462 -1.84 41.63 3.93
C ASP A 462 -3.27 42.12 4.26
N GLY A 463 -3.84 41.70 5.38
CA GLY A 463 -5.19 42.05 5.83
C GLY A 463 -6.28 41.12 5.28
N THR A 464 -5.94 40.16 4.43
CA THR A 464 -6.91 39.20 3.88
C THR A 464 -7.33 38.20 4.96
N ALA A 465 -8.62 38.16 5.26
CA ALA A 465 -9.19 37.18 6.18
C ALA A 465 -8.98 35.74 5.70
N VAL A 466 -8.91 34.78 6.63
CA VAL A 466 -8.91 33.35 6.26
C VAL A 466 -10.21 33.03 5.50
N PRO A 467 -10.13 32.44 4.30
CA PRO A 467 -11.31 31.98 3.59
C PRO A 467 -12.12 30.96 4.42
N PRO A 468 -13.46 31.05 4.49
CA PRO A 468 -14.28 30.15 5.32
C PRO A 468 -14.09 28.66 5.05
N GLU A 469 -13.65 28.28 3.85
CA GLU A 469 -13.28 26.91 3.48
C GLU A 469 -12.06 26.38 4.24
N TYR A 470 -11.20 27.27 4.76
CA TYR A 470 -10.04 26.92 5.58
C TYR A 470 -10.29 27.06 7.09
N TYR A 471 -11.47 27.50 7.53
CA TYR A 471 -11.85 27.54 8.95
C TYR A 471 -11.65 26.20 9.69
N PRO A 472 -11.95 25.03 9.11
CA PRO A 472 -11.63 23.76 9.76
C PRO A 472 -10.12 23.55 9.99
N ASN A 473 -9.26 24.04 9.09
CA ASN A 473 -7.80 23.95 9.24
C ASN A 473 -7.33 24.86 10.38
N VAL A 474 -7.82 26.10 10.42
CA VAL A 474 -7.58 27.05 11.53
C VAL A 474 -8.05 26.45 12.85
N GLN A 475 -9.25 25.88 12.91
CA GLN A 475 -9.79 25.26 14.11
C GLN A 475 -8.94 24.09 14.60
N ASN A 476 -8.38 23.28 13.68
CA ASN A 476 -7.48 22.19 14.02
C ASN A 476 -6.11 22.68 14.48
N LEU A 477 -5.57 23.71 13.83
CA LEU A 477 -4.31 24.34 14.21
C LEU A 477 -4.42 25.00 15.59
N MET A 478 -5.50 25.74 15.86
CA MET A 478 -5.84 26.28 17.19
C MET A 478 -5.80 25.19 18.26
N LYS A 479 -6.45 24.03 18.03
CA LYS A 479 -6.41 22.91 18.97
C LYS A 479 -4.98 22.42 19.27
N GLN A 480 -4.11 22.36 18.27
CA GLN A 480 -2.71 21.99 18.50
C GLN A 480 -1.95 23.05 19.28
N LEU A 481 -2.18 24.33 18.98
CA LEU A 481 -1.56 25.44 19.69
C LEU A 481 -2.07 25.56 21.14
N GLU A 482 -3.32 25.18 21.44
CA GLU A 482 -3.83 25.10 22.82
C GLU A 482 -3.13 23.99 23.62
N ILE A 483 -2.84 22.84 23.00
CA ILE A 483 -2.05 21.78 23.64
C ILE A 483 -0.65 22.31 23.96
N LEU A 484 0.00 22.95 22.99
CA LEU A 484 1.32 23.54 23.20
C LEU A 484 1.29 24.63 24.30
N ARG A 485 0.28 25.50 24.29
CA ARG A 485 0.08 26.56 25.27
C ARG A 485 -0.06 25.97 26.67
N THR A 486 -0.88 24.93 26.82
CA THR A 486 -1.11 24.21 28.09
C THR A 486 0.18 23.54 28.56
N GLU A 487 0.90 22.86 27.67
CA GLU A 487 2.11 22.10 27.97
C GLU A 487 3.35 22.98 28.23
N MET A 488 3.32 24.23 27.81
CA MET A 488 4.36 25.24 28.05
C MET A 488 4.00 26.24 29.15
N GLY A 489 2.72 26.29 29.55
CA GLY A 489 2.21 27.22 30.55
C GLY A 489 2.36 28.70 30.18
N ALA A 490 2.44 29.03 28.88
CA ALA A 490 2.78 30.38 28.41
C ALA A 490 1.99 30.80 27.17
N SER A 491 1.77 32.11 27.02
CA SER A 491 1.07 32.67 25.86
C SER A 491 1.84 32.46 24.55
N ILE A 492 1.11 32.15 23.48
CA ILE A 492 1.65 31.96 22.13
C ILE A 492 1.19 33.14 21.27
N ALA A 493 2.14 33.82 20.62
CA ALA A 493 1.88 34.82 19.58
C ALA A 493 2.00 34.16 18.19
N ILE A 494 1.06 34.46 17.31
CA ILE A 494 1.07 34.02 15.90
C ILE A 494 1.65 35.15 15.06
N ASN A 495 2.84 34.95 14.51
CA ASN A 495 3.49 35.93 13.63
C ASN A 495 2.94 35.85 12.20
N SER A 496 2.65 34.64 11.73
CA SER A 496 2.10 34.39 10.39
C SER A 496 1.35 33.07 10.37
N SER A 497 0.19 33.03 9.72
CA SER A 497 -0.62 31.81 9.57
C SER A 497 -1.13 31.65 8.14
N TYR A 498 -2.33 32.10 7.79
CA TYR A 498 -2.78 32.04 6.41
C TYR A 498 -1.91 32.98 5.57
N ARG A 499 -1.58 32.57 4.35
CA ARG A 499 -0.95 33.44 3.36
C ARG A 499 -1.70 33.33 2.06
N THR A 500 -2.01 34.47 1.46
CA THR A 500 -2.43 34.52 0.06
C THR A 500 -1.28 34.03 -0.83
N PRO A 501 -1.55 33.55 -2.06
CA PRO A 501 -0.49 33.17 -3.00
C PRO A 501 0.51 34.29 -3.28
N SER A 502 0.03 35.54 -3.37
CA SER A 502 0.85 36.74 -3.56
C SER A 502 1.74 37.01 -2.36
N HIS A 503 1.19 37.05 -1.14
CA HIS A 503 1.97 37.28 0.08
C HIS A 503 2.97 36.15 0.32
N ASN A 504 2.57 34.89 0.12
CA ASN A 504 3.47 33.74 0.24
C ASN A 504 4.65 33.83 -0.73
N LYS A 505 4.44 34.29 -1.97
CA LYS A 505 5.53 34.52 -2.93
C LYS A 505 6.44 35.68 -2.49
N ALA A 506 5.87 36.79 -2.00
CA ALA A 506 6.62 37.97 -1.57
C ALA A 506 7.59 37.67 -0.42
N VAL A 507 7.21 36.79 0.50
CA VAL A 507 8.07 36.35 1.62
C VAL A 507 8.96 35.15 1.30
N GLY A 508 9.10 34.78 0.01
CA GLY A 508 9.95 33.66 -0.43
C GLY A 508 9.40 32.27 -0.11
N GLY A 509 8.11 32.14 0.16
CA GLY A 509 7.43 30.88 0.46
C GLY A 509 7.38 29.93 -0.73
N LYS A 510 7.37 28.62 -0.44
CA LYS A 510 7.29 27.56 -1.47
C LYS A 510 5.87 27.45 -2.05
N ALA A 511 5.77 26.95 -3.28
CA ALA A 511 4.49 26.75 -3.99
C ALA A 511 3.55 25.75 -3.30
N ASN A 512 4.09 24.82 -2.50
CA ASN A 512 3.35 23.85 -1.69
C ASN A 512 3.34 24.19 -0.18
N SER A 513 3.51 25.48 0.16
CA SER A 513 3.49 25.98 1.54
C SER A 513 2.17 25.66 2.23
N GLN A 514 2.25 25.21 3.48
CA GLN A 514 1.06 24.89 4.28
C GLN A 514 0.33 26.15 4.79
N HIS A 515 0.98 27.31 4.75
CA HIS A 515 0.36 28.61 5.02
C HIS A 515 -0.75 28.95 4.01
N LEU A 516 -0.64 28.49 2.75
CA LEU A 516 -1.66 28.71 1.71
C LEU A 516 -3.03 28.06 2.03
N TYR A 517 -3.06 27.16 3.01
CA TYR A 517 -4.24 26.40 3.40
C TYR A 517 -4.64 26.63 4.86
N ALA A 518 -4.06 27.64 5.52
CA ALA A 518 -4.21 27.90 6.96
C ALA A 518 -3.91 26.69 7.86
N LYS A 519 -2.95 25.84 7.42
CA LYS A 519 -2.50 24.65 8.15
C LYS A 519 -1.18 24.86 8.90
N ALA A 520 -0.58 26.03 8.77
CA ALA A 520 0.70 26.37 9.37
C ALA A 520 0.58 27.65 10.19
N ALA A 521 1.35 27.72 11.28
CA ALA A 521 1.60 28.94 12.01
C ALA A 521 3.09 29.07 12.31
N ASP A 522 3.61 30.28 12.11
CA ASP A 522 4.89 30.72 12.62
C ASP A 522 4.64 31.35 14.00
N ILE A 523 5.17 30.75 15.04
CA ILE A 523 4.78 31.03 16.42
C ILE A 523 5.96 31.45 17.30
N VAL A 524 5.66 32.28 18.29
CA VAL A 524 6.56 32.67 19.38
C VAL A 524 5.88 32.40 20.71
N VAL A 525 6.55 31.69 21.62
CA VAL A 525 6.01 31.38 22.95
C VAL A 525 6.71 32.28 23.97
N LYS A 526 5.94 33.08 24.71
CA LYS A 526 6.48 34.08 25.64
C LYS A 526 7.37 33.41 26.70
N GLY A 527 8.60 33.91 26.85
CA GLY A 527 9.57 33.40 27.82
C GLY A 527 10.37 32.18 27.36
N TYR A 528 10.21 31.73 26.11
CA TYR A 528 10.94 30.59 25.55
C TYR A 528 11.68 30.94 24.26
N THR A 529 12.88 30.39 24.11
CA THR A 529 13.64 30.47 22.85
C THR A 529 13.00 29.59 21.77
N PRO A 530 13.17 29.89 20.47
CA PRO A 530 12.68 29.04 19.38
C PRO A 530 13.13 27.58 19.51
N LYS A 531 14.39 27.35 19.93
CA LYS A 531 14.93 26.00 20.13
C LYS A 531 14.19 25.21 21.22
N GLN A 532 13.81 25.86 22.33
CA GLN A 532 13.02 25.22 23.39
C GLN A 532 11.62 24.87 22.90
N VAL A 533 10.96 25.79 22.18
CA VAL A 533 9.63 25.56 21.60
C VAL A 533 9.68 24.42 20.59
N HIS A 534 10.63 24.42 19.67
CA HIS A 534 10.83 23.37 18.68
C HIS A 534 11.05 22.00 19.35
N THR A 535 11.91 21.94 20.36
CA THR A 535 12.19 20.71 21.11
C THR A 535 10.94 20.18 21.81
N LYS A 536 10.14 21.06 22.42
CA LYS A 536 8.86 20.68 23.05
C LYS A 536 7.89 20.12 22.01
N ILE A 537 7.72 20.77 20.85
CA ILE A 537 6.81 20.28 19.80
C ILE A 537 7.28 18.91 19.26
N GLU A 538 8.59 18.70 19.08
CA GLU A 538 9.13 17.38 18.69
C GLU A 538 8.81 16.31 19.75
N ALA A 539 8.94 16.64 21.04
CA ALA A 539 8.60 15.71 22.12
C ALA A 539 7.10 15.40 22.18
N LEU A 540 6.24 16.42 22.06
CA LEU A 540 4.78 16.28 22.09
C LEU A 540 4.27 15.50 20.87
N THR A 541 4.85 15.71 19.69
CA THR A 541 4.50 14.93 18.48
C THR A 541 4.99 13.48 18.58
N LYS A 542 6.19 13.23 19.11
CA LYS A 542 6.69 11.86 19.38
C LYS A 542 5.83 11.12 20.41
N ALA A 543 5.31 11.83 21.40
CA ALA A 543 4.40 11.29 22.41
C ALA A 543 2.94 11.14 21.90
N GLY A 544 2.65 11.55 20.65
CA GLY A 544 1.30 11.50 20.08
C GLY A 544 0.32 12.50 20.68
N LYS A 545 0.80 13.49 21.46
CA LYS A 545 -0.04 14.55 22.05
C LYS A 545 -0.36 15.67 21.06
N MET A 546 0.56 15.96 20.13
CA MET A 546 0.34 16.90 19.03
C MET A 546 0.41 16.17 17.69
N THR A 547 -0.34 16.66 16.71
CA THR A 547 -0.37 16.14 15.34
C THR A 547 1.01 16.22 14.70
N GLN A 548 1.47 15.11 14.11
CA GLN A 548 2.70 15.09 13.33
C GLN A 548 2.56 16.00 12.09
N GLY A 549 3.63 16.73 11.74
CA GLY A 549 3.61 17.60 10.58
C GLY A 549 4.97 18.24 10.31
N GLY A 550 4.99 19.39 9.65
CA GLY A 550 6.21 20.15 9.45
C GLY A 550 6.59 20.95 10.70
N LEU A 551 7.88 20.97 11.01
CA LEU A 551 8.43 21.71 12.14
C LEU A 551 9.77 22.30 11.69
N GLY A 552 9.82 23.63 11.65
CA GLY A 552 10.97 24.40 11.20
C GLY A 552 11.50 25.29 12.30
N LEU A 553 12.81 25.29 12.53
CA LEU A 553 13.47 26.16 13.50
C LEU A 553 14.02 27.41 12.78
N TYR A 554 13.70 28.60 13.30
CA TYR A 554 14.22 29.88 12.80
C TYR A 554 14.82 30.70 13.95
N LYS A 555 15.57 31.76 13.62
CA LYS A 555 16.22 32.67 14.58
C LYS A 555 15.28 33.25 15.62
N THR A 556 14.07 33.64 15.19
CA THR A 556 13.14 34.42 16.02
C THR A 556 11.79 33.73 16.27
N PHE A 557 11.49 32.63 15.59
CA PHE A 557 10.21 31.91 15.71
C PHE A 557 10.35 30.42 15.36
N VAL A 558 9.28 29.66 15.59
CA VAL A 558 9.17 28.27 15.14
C VAL A 558 8.03 28.15 14.14
N HIS A 559 8.30 27.50 13.01
CA HIS A 559 7.26 27.09 12.09
C HIS A 559 6.67 25.76 12.54
N TYR A 560 5.34 25.68 12.67
CA TYR A 560 4.64 24.41 12.90
C TYR A 560 3.43 24.31 11.96
N ASP A 561 3.25 23.14 11.34
CA ASP A 561 2.09 22.86 10.53
C ASP A 561 1.54 21.44 10.73
N ILE A 562 0.27 21.27 10.38
CA ILE A 562 -0.49 20.03 10.59
C ILE A 562 -0.61 19.17 9.31
N ARG A 563 0.42 19.14 8.45
CA ARG A 563 0.41 18.38 7.17
C ARG A 563 0.31 16.86 7.32
N GLY A 564 0.38 16.32 8.54
CA GLY A 564 0.21 14.89 8.83
C GLY A 564 1.46 14.03 8.59
N THR A 565 2.48 14.54 7.92
CA THR A 565 3.75 13.85 7.65
C THR A 565 4.95 14.63 8.21
N LYS A 566 5.95 13.90 8.72
CA LYS A 566 7.14 14.51 9.34
C LYS A 566 7.97 15.26 8.29
N ALA A 567 8.18 16.56 8.51
CA ALA A 567 9.14 17.38 7.78
C ALA A 567 9.93 18.25 8.77
N ARG A 568 11.26 18.31 8.66
CA ARG A 568 12.13 19.06 9.58
C ARG A 568 13.13 19.90 8.81
N TRP A 569 13.36 21.12 9.26
CA TRP A 569 14.42 21.98 8.74
C TRP A 569 14.87 22.96 9.83
N ASP A 570 16.13 23.39 9.73
CA ASP A 570 16.73 24.35 10.64
C ASP A 570 17.33 25.49 9.82
N LEU A 571 16.88 26.70 10.13
CA LEU A 571 17.27 27.98 9.53
C LEU A 571 17.56 29.01 10.64
N SER A 572 17.86 28.55 11.86
CA SER A 572 18.26 29.40 12.98
C SER A 572 19.69 29.93 12.90
#